data_AF-A0A023FWG4-F1
#
_entry.id   AF-A0A023FWG4-F1
#
_cell.length_a   1.000
_cell.length_b   1.000
_cell.length_c   1.000
_cell.angle_alpha   90.00
_cell.angle_beta   90.00
_cell.angle_gamma   90.00
#
_symmetry.space_group_name_H-M   'P 1'
#
loop_
_entity.id
_entity.type
_entity.pdbx_description
1 polymer ?
#
loop_
_entity_poly.entity_id
_entity_poly.type
_entity_poly.pdbx_seq_one_letter_code
_entity_poly.pdbx_strand_id
1 'polypeptide(L)'
;PACHKIYFYLRRISLLFKFVFVNCMTLQTSSAIYEKILTGLGFSARGSNLLDTIRAKLTMKGQPMVIVMDEIDQLDSKNQTVLYSLFELPQLKNSRVILFGIANALDLTDRVLPHLQAYGCQPTLLHFAPYSRDEIVSILTDRLSECHAVIHPQAIQFCARKIAACTGDVRKALDICRRAVEVVESSTKTQQVLVPRPEHGYNLGSPKKAPLKVVNMAHISSVLADVFGSSAMGSKDLNATLPLQQKLLLCALVVLLKVRKLRDVPLGKLQEVYMRICQKHQCSTDQSDFQSLSTLLESRGLIAVKKHKNSGCARFASGG
;
A
#
# COMPACT_ATOMS: atom_id res chain seq x y z
N PRO A 1 -21.37 -18.03 22.16
CA PRO A 1 -22.29 -19.09 21.64
C PRO A 1 -22.22 -19.30 20.12
N ALA A 2 -22.22 -18.22 19.30
CA ALA A 2 -22.12 -18.31 17.83
C ALA A 2 -20.72 -18.74 17.34
N CYS A 3 -19.64 -18.18 17.89
CA CYS A 3 -18.26 -18.56 17.52
C CYS A 3 -17.94 -20.03 17.82
N HIS A 4 -18.49 -20.61 18.88
CA HIS A 4 -18.23 -22.01 19.21
C HIS A 4 -18.95 -22.96 18.24
N LYS A 5 -20.17 -22.60 17.80
CA LYS A 5 -20.89 -23.33 16.73
C LYS A 5 -20.19 -23.19 15.38
N ILE A 6 -19.72 -22.00 15.02
CA ILE A 6 -18.95 -21.76 13.78
C ILE A 6 -17.62 -22.52 13.81
N TYR A 7 -16.90 -22.52 14.94
CA TYR A 7 -15.66 -23.28 15.12
C TYR A 7 -15.92 -24.80 14.99
N PHE A 8 -17.00 -25.32 15.57
CA PHE A 8 -17.38 -26.72 15.42
C PHE A 8 -17.80 -27.05 13.98
N TYR A 9 -18.49 -26.15 13.29
CA TYR A 9 -18.89 -26.30 11.89
C TYR A 9 -17.67 -26.27 10.95
N LEU A 10 -16.77 -25.31 11.13
CA LEU A 10 -15.51 -25.19 10.40
C LEU A 10 -14.59 -26.39 10.67
N ARG A 11 -14.52 -26.87 11.91
CA ARG A 11 -13.75 -28.08 12.27
C ARG A 11 -14.34 -29.34 11.65
N ARG A 12 -15.67 -29.43 11.54
CA ARG A 12 -16.37 -30.55 10.88
C ARG A 12 -16.23 -30.50 9.36
N ILE A 13 -16.22 -29.31 8.75
CA ILE A 13 -15.88 -29.11 7.33
C ILE A 13 -14.41 -29.43 7.06
N SER A 14 -13.49 -29.03 7.95
CA SER A 14 -12.05 -29.30 7.83
C SER A 14 -11.72 -30.81 7.84
N LEU A 15 -12.58 -31.65 8.45
CA LEU A 15 -12.42 -33.11 8.41
C LEU A 15 -12.95 -33.76 7.12
N LEU A 16 -13.80 -33.07 6.37
CA LEU A 16 -14.42 -33.58 5.14
C LEU A 16 -13.65 -33.16 3.88
N PHE A 17 -12.96 -32.02 3.94
CA PHE A 17 -12.25 -31.43 2.81
C PHE A 17 -10.76 -31.29 3.11
N LYS A 18 -9.93 -31.59 2.12
CA LYS A 18 -8.50 -31.26 2.19
C LYS A 18 -8.31 -29.81 1.77
N PHE A 19 -7.84 -28.96 2.67
CA PHE A 19 -7.66 -27.53 2.42
C PHE A 19 -6.21 -27.19 2.09
N VAL A 20 -6.00 -26.38 1.07
CA VAL A 20 -4.69 -25.84 0.68
C VAL A 20 -4.81 -24.33 0.46
N PHE A 21 -3.93 -23.58 1.11
CA PHE A 21 -3.80 -22.14 0.92
C PHE A 21 -2.46 -21.83 0.23
N VAL A 22 -2.50 -21.08 -0.86
CA VAL A 22 -1.31 -20.68 -1.62
C VAL A 22 -1.34 -19.18 -1.83
N ASN A 23 -0.33 -18.48 -1.33
CA ASN A 23 -0.11 -17.08 -1.63
C ASN A 23 0.78 -16.94 -2.89
N CYS A 24 0.22 -16.41 -3.98
CA CYS A 24 0.90 -16.29 -5.26
C CYS A 24 2.03 -15.24 -5.28
N MET A 25 2.03 -14.26 -4.36
CA MET A 25 3.12 -13.29 -4.23
C MET A 25 4.45 -13.94 -3.83
N THR A 26 4.39 -15.06 -3.11
CA THR A 26 5.58 -15.76 -2.60
C THR A 26 6.25 -16.65 -3.65
N LEU A 27 5.72 -16.71 -4.88
CA LEU A 27 6.22 -17.55 -5.96
C LEU A 27 7.27 -16.80 -6.78
N GLN A 28 8.47 -17.39 -6.91
CA GLN A 28 9.49 -16.87 -7.81
C GLN A 28 9.07 -17.08 -9.28
N THR A 29 8.64 -18.30 -9.61
CA THR A 29 8.19 -18.70 -10.95
C THR A 29 6.73 -19.16 -10.91
N SER A 30 5.93 -18.83 -11.92
CA SER A 30 4.50 -19.21 -11.98
C SER A 30 4.29 -20.73 -11.90
N SER A 31 5.19 -21.54 -12.48
CA SER A 31 5.12 -23.01 -12.45
C SER A 31 5.33 -23.62 -11.06
N ALA A 32 5.96 -22.89 -10.12
CA ALA A 32 6.16 -23.34 -8.75
C ALA A 32 4.85 -23.44 -7.96
N ILE A 33 3.74 -22.88 -8.48
CA ILE A 33 2.42 -23.04 -7.89
C ILE A 33 2.01 -24.51 -7.82
N TYR A 34 2.34 -25.30 -8.85
CA TYR A 34 1.99 -26.72 -8.91
C TYR A 34 2.70 -27.52 -7.82
N GLU A 35 3.96 -27.18 -7.52
CA GLU A 35 4.72 -27.78 -6.42
C GLU A 35 4.10 -27.44 -5.06
N LYS A 36 3.72 -26.18 -4.85
CA LYS A 36 3.06 -25.75 -3.60
C LYS A 36 1.70 -26.40 -3.41
N ILE A 37 0.91 -26.53 -4.48
CA ILE A 37 -0.37 -27.23 -4.44
C ILE A 37 -0.15 -28.71 -4.09
N LEU A 38 0.78 -29.40 -4.75
CA LEU A 38 1.07 -30.81 -4.46
C LEU A 38 1.56 -31.02 -3.03
N THR A 39 2.46 -30.16 -2.57
CA THR A 39 3.00 -30.21 -1.20
C THR A 39 1.90 -29.92 -0.17
N GLY A 40 1.05 -28.92 -0.40
CA GLY A 40 -0.10 -28.63 0.45
C GLY A 40 -1.15 -29.75 0.46
N LEU A 41 -1.28 -30.46 -0.66
CA LEU A 41 -2.07 -31.68 -0.77
C LEU A 41 -1.36 -32.92 -0.20
N GLY A 42 -0.18 -32.78 0.42
CA GLY A 42 0.57 -33.89 1.04
C GLY A 42 1.10 -34.93 0.05
N PHE A 43 1.31 -34.54 -1.22
CA PHE A 43 1.92 -35.38 -2.24
C PHE A 43 3.36 -34.94 -2.51
N SER A 44 4.22 -35.88 -2.91
CA SER A 44 5.61 -35.56 -3.27
C SER A 44 5.64 -34.89 -4.65
N ALA A 45 6.10 -33.64 -4.70
CA ALA A 45 6.38 -32.94 -5.95
C ALA A 45 7.73 -33.42 -6.52
N ARG A 46 7.72 -34.42 -7.41
CA ARG A 46 8.92 -34.83 -8.16
C ARG A 46 8.56 -35.03 -9.64
N GLY A 47 9.25 -34.32 -10.52
CA GLY A 47 9.17 -34.50 -11.98
C GLY A 47 8.78 -33.24 -12.75
N SER A 48 8.92 -33.28 -14.08
CA SER A 48 8.59 -32.18 -15.01
C SER A 48 7.09 -31.98 -15.23
N ASN A 49 6.27 -33.01 -15.02
CA ASN A 49 4.84 -33.02 -15.38
C ASN A 49 3.96 -32.91 -14.13
N LEU A 50 4.17 -31.86 -13.33
CA LEU A 50 3.47 -31.61 -12.07
C LEU A 50 1.95 -31.41 -12.30
N LEU A 51 1.58 -30.75 -13.39
CA LEU A 51 0.17 -30.50 -13.73
C LEU A 51 -0.60 -31.81 -13.98
N ASP A 52 -0.04 -32.76 -14.73
CA ASP A 52 -0.71 -34.03 -15.01
C ASP A 52 -0.82 -34.90 -13.75
N THR A 53 0.18 -34.80 -12.87
CA THR A 53 0.12 -35.43 -11.54
C THR A 53 -1.03 -34.87 -10.72
N ILE A 54 -1.23 -33.55 -10.72
CA ILE A 54 -2.37 -32.89 -10.07
C ILE A 54 -3.68 -33.39 -10.69
N ARG A 55 -3.80 -33.36 -12.02
CA ARG A 55 -5.01 -33.81 -12.75
C ARG A 55 -5.39 -35.25 -12.38
N ALA A 56 -4.42 -36.17 -12.37
CA ALA A 56 -4.64 -37.55 -11.99
C ALA A 56 -5.13 -37.66 -10.54
N LYS A 57 -4.50 -36.95 -9.60
CA LYS A 57 -4.86 -37.01 -8.17
C LYS A 57 -6.21 -36.39 -7.85
N LEU A 58 -6.61 -35.34 -8.56
CA LEU A 58 -7.92 -34.71 -8.38
C LEU A 58 -9.07 -35.61 -8.87
N THR A 59 -8.79 -36.46 -9.88
CA THR A 59 -9.75 -37.37 -10.53
C THR A 59 -9.87 -38.74 -9.84
N MET A 60 -8.88 -39.15 -9.06
CA MET A 60 -8.94 -40.40 -8.26
C MET A 60 -10.06 -40.34 -7.21
N LYS A 61 -10.53 -41.48 -6.67
CA LYS A 61 -11.43 -41.53 -5.50
C LYS A 61 -10.68 -41.11 -4.21
N GLY A 62 -11.38 -40.56 -3.22
CA GLY A 62 -10.79 -39.87 -2.05
C GLY A 62 -11.65 -38.73 -1.47
N GLN A 63 -11.05 -37.77 -0.77
CA GLN A 63 -11.76 -36.60 -0.23
C GLN A 63 -11.78 -35.43 -1.21
N PRO A 64 -12.84 -34.60 -1.22
CA PRO A 64 -12.86 -33.34 -1.95
C PRO A 64 -11.80 -32.37 -1.43
N MET A 65 -11.30 -31.50 -2.31
CA MET A 65 -10.17 -30.61 -2.04
C MET A 65 -10.59 -29.16 -2.26
N VAL A 66 -10.20 -28.27 -1.36
CA VAL A 66 -10.41 -26.84 -1.47
C VAL A 66 -9.05 -26.17 -1.62
N ILE A 67 -8.85 -25.47 -2.72
CA ILE A 67 -7.63 -24.71 -3.01
C ILE A 67 -7.99 -23.24 -2.98
N VAL A 68 -7.36 -22.49 -2.07
CA VAL A 68 -7.47 -21.04 -1.99
C VAL A 68 -6.17 -20.44 -2.48
N MET A 69 -6.26 -19.65 -3.54
CA MET A 69 -5.14 -18.93 -4.12
C MET A 69 -5.34 -17.45 -3.83
N ASP A 70 -4.38 -16.85 -3.14
CA ASP A 70 -4.37 -15.44 -2.77
C ASP A 70 -3.46 -14.64 -3.72
N GLU A 71 -3.82 -13.40 -4.04
CA GLU A 71 -3.14 -12.51 -5.00
C GLU A 71 -2.94 -13.16 -6.39
N ILE A 72 -4.01 -13.73 -6.97
CA ILE A 72 -3.93 -14.50 -8.22
C ILE A 72 -3.59 -13.67 -9.47
N ASP A 73 -3.78 -12.35 -9.40
CA ASP A 73 -3.39 -11.39 -10.44
C ASP A 73 -1.87 -11.36 -10.68
N GLN A 74 -1.07 -11.77 -9.69
CA GLN A 74 0.37 -11.99 -9.88
C GLN A 74 0.70 -13.04 -10.95
N LEU A 75 -0.16 -14.04 -11.13
CA LEU A 75 0.06 -15.10 -12.12
C LEU A 75 -0.24 -14.62 -13.55
N ASP A 76 -1.19 -13.70 -13.74
CA ASP A 76 -1.52 -13.13 -15.05
C ASP A 76 -0.34 -12.35 -15.64
N SER A 77 0.37 -11.59 -14.80
CA SER A 77 1.51 -10.77 -15.24
C SER A 77 2.72 -11.60 -15.72
N LYS A 78 2.90 -12.82 -15.20
CA LYS A 78 4.09 -13.64 -15.44
C LYS A 78 3.86 -14.76 -16.46
N ASN A 79 2.71 -15.44 -16.43
CA ASN A 79 2.42 -16.56 -17.34
C ASN A 79 0.93 -16.94 -17.36
N GLN A 80 0.19 -16.41 -18.33
CA GLN A 80 -1.27 -16.62 -18.43
C GLN A 80 -1.67 -18.10 -18.59
N THR A 81 -0.83 -18.92 -19.23
CA THR A 81 -1.07 -20.35 -19.44
C THR A 81 -1.27 -21.13 -18.14
N VAL A 82 -0.55 -20.73 -17.07
CA VAL A 82 -0.66 -21.37 -15.74
C VAL A 82 -2.03 -21.07 -15.13
N LEU A 83 -2.50 -19.84 -15.26
CA LEU A 83 -3.80 -19.41 -14.74
C LEU A 83 -4.94 -20.20 -15.42
N TYR A 84 -4.92 -20.30 -16.75
CA TYR A 84 -5.90 -21.09 -17.51
C TYR A 84 -5.90 -22.56 -17.09
N SER A 85 -4.71 -23.17 -17.01
CA SER A 85 -4.55 -24.56 -16.60
C SER A 85 -5.13 -24.86 -15.20
N LEU A 86 -5.08 -23.88 -14.29
CA LEU A 86 -5.65 -23.99 -12.95
C LEU A 86 -7.18 -23.91 -12.96
N PHE A 87 -7.75 -23.00 -13.76
CA PHE A 87 -9.21 -22.89 -13.93
C PHE A 87 -9.83 -24.06 -14.70
N GLU A 88 -9.05 -24.84 -15.45
CA GLU A 88 -9.50 -26.10 -16.04
C GLU A 88 -9.65 -27.23 -15.01
N LEU A 89 -8.93 -27.18 -13.88
CA LEU A 89 -8.91 -28.29 -12.91
C LEU A 89 -10.30 -28.66 -12.36
N PRO A 90 -11.19 -27.70 -12.00
CA PRO A 90 -12.56 -28.00 -11.58
C PRO A 90 -13.42 -28.63 -12.69
N GLN A 91 -13.09 -28.39 -13.96
CA GLN A 91 -13.89 -28.83 -15.11
C GLN A 91 -13.57 -30.25 -15.58
N LEU A 92 -12.52 -30.87 -15.03
CA LEU A 92 -12.17 -32.25 -15.36
C LEU A 92 -13.30 -33.20 -14.91
N LYS A 93 -13.54 -34.25 -15.70
CA LYS A 93 -14.53 -35.28 -15.37
C LYS A 93 -14.14 -35.96 -14.06
N ASN A 94 -15.08 -36.06 -13.11
CA ASN A 94 -14.84 -36.56 -11.74
C ASN A 94 -13.84 -35.73 -10.92
N SER A 95 -13.61 -34.47 -11.29
CA SER A 95 -12.85 -33.55 -10.44
C SER A 95 -13.59 -33.23 -9.16
N ARG A 96 -12.84 -33.05 -8.08
CA ARG A 96 -13.39 -32.80 -6.73
C ARG A 96 -12.70 -31.62 -6.07
N VAL A 97 -12.20 -30.73 -6.90
CA VAL A 97 -11.52 -29.51 -6.48
C VAL A 97 -12.50 -28.35 -6.48
N ILE A 98 -12.48 -27.57 -5.42
CA ILE A 98 -13.15 -26.28 -5.31
C ILE A 98 -12.04 -25.24 -5.28
N LEU A 99 -12.02 -24.37 -6.28
CA LEU A 99 -11.00 -23.34 -6.44
C LEU A 99 -11.55 -21.99 -6.00
N PHE A 100 -10.86 -21.33 -5.07
CA PHE A 100 -11.10 -19.95 -4.71
C PHE A 100 -9.90 -19.12 -5.13
N GLY A 101 -10.14 -18.05 -5.89
CA GLY A 101 -9.13 -17.09 -6.28
C GLY A 101 -9.44 -15.73 -5.68
N ILE A 102 -8.49 -15.15 -4.94
CA ILE A 102 -8.57 -13.80 -4.39
C ILE A 102 -7.66 -12.91 -5.23
N ALA A 103 -8.21 -11.85 -5.80
CA ALA A 103 -7.48 -10.87 -6.61
C ALA A 103 -7.85 -9.46 -6.13
N ASN A 104 -6.88 -8.54 -6.21
CA ASN A 104 -7.12 -7.13 -5.90
C ASN A 104 -7.59 -6.36 -7.15
N ALA A 105 -7.08 -6.73 -8.32
CA ALA A 105 -7.45 -6.09 -9.58
C ALA A 105 -8.70 -6.73 -10.20
N LEU A 106 -9.76 -5.91 -10.37
CA LEU A 106 -10.91 -6.24 -11.21
C LEU A 106 -10.52 -6.42 -12.69
N ASP A 107 -9.39 -5.86 -13.12
CA ASP A 107 -8.87 -6.01 -14.48
C ASP A 107 -8.58 -7.48 -14.84
N LEU A 108 -8.33 -8.34 -13.85
CA LEU A 108 -8.18 -9.79 -14.07
C LEU A 108 -9.49 -10.38 -14.62
N THR A 109 -10.63 -9.95 -14.08
CA THR A 109 -11.95 -10.40 -14.50
C THR A 109 -12.39 -9.80 -15.84
N ASP A 110 -11.85 -8.66 -16.26
CA ASP A 110 -12.19 -8.10 -17.58
C ASP A 110 -11.31 -8.68 -18.70
N ARG A 111 -10.08 -9.10 -18.40
CA ARG A 111 -9.13 -9.61 -19.41
C ARG A 111 -9.13 -11.14 -19.55
N VAL A 112 -9.16 -11.87 -18.43
CA VAL A 112 -9.01 -13.34 -18.42
C VAL A 112 -10.37 -14.04 -18.52
N LEU A 113 -11.41 -13.46 -17.93
CA LEU A 113 -12.73 -14.07 -17.88
C LEU A 113 -13.42 -14.23 -19.24
N PRO A 114 -13.31 -13.31 -20.23
CA PRO A 114 -13.87 -13.52 -21.56
C PRO A 114 -13.27 -14.74 -22.26
N HIS A 115 -11.97 -14.97 -22.07
CA HIS A 115 -11.29 -16.14 -22.61
C HIS A 115 -11.76 -17.41 -21.90
N LEU A 116 -11.88 -17.39 -20.57
CA LEU A 116 -12.41 -18.52 -19.79
C LEU A 116 -13.89 -18.83 -20.13
N GLN A 117 -14.70 -17.81 -20.41
CA GLN A 117 -16.08 -17.97 -20.88
C GLN A 117 -16.15 -18.69 -22.23
N ALA A 118 -15.24 -18.39 -23.16
CA ALA A 118 -15.16 -19.09 -24.43
C ALA A 118 -14.84 -20.60 -24.27
N TYR A 119 -14.11 -20.97 -23.21
CA TYR A 119 -13.85 -22.37 -22.85
C TYR A 119 -14.92 -23.00 -21.95
N GLY A 120 -15.98 -22.26 -21.59
CA GLY A 120 -17.05 -22.74 -20.69
C GLY A 120 -16.63 -22.82 -19.22
N CYS A 121 -15.53 -22.18 -18.83
CA CYS A 121 -14.91 -22.24 -17.51
C CYS A 121 -15.13 -20.95 -16.70
N GLN A 122 -16.36 -20.43 -16.66
CA GLN A 122 -16.63 -19.17 -15.97
C GLN A 122 -16.70 -19.37 -14.43
N PRO A 123 -15.84 -18.71 -13.64
CA PRO A 123 -15.96 -18.74 -12.19
C PRO A 123 -17.08 -17.81 -11.71
N THR A 124 -17.67 -18.12 -10.56
CA THR A 124 -18.59 -17.22 -9.86
C THR A 124 -17.79 -16.06 -9.27
N LEU A 125 -18.13 -14.82 -9.65
CA LEU A 125 -17.50 -13.62 -9.13
C LEU A 125 -18.21 -13.12 -7.88
N LEU A 126 -17.44 -12.88 -6.83
CA LEU A 126 -17.90 -12.23 -5.60
C LEU A 126 -17.08 -10.96 -5.40
N HIS A 127 -17.70 -9.80 -5.61
CA HIS A 127 -17.05 -8.51 -5.43
C HIS A 127 -17.14 -8.05 -3.98
N PHE A 128 -15.99 -7.76 -3.36
CA PHE A 128 -15.90 -7.09 -2.08
C PHE A 128 -15.76 -5.58 -2.31
N ALA A 129 -16.83 -4.84 -2.10
CA ALA A 129 -16.82 -3.39 -2.19
C ALA A 129 -15.94 -2.80 -1.06
N PRO A 130 -15.33 -1.61 -1.28
CA PRO A 130 -14.63 -0.90 -0.22
C PRO A 130 -15.55 -0.63 0.97
N TYR A 131 -15.00 -0.64 2.18
CA TYR A 131 -15.81 -0.48 3.38
C TYR A 131 -16.45 0.90 3.47
N SER A 132 -17.73 0.92 3.85
CA SER A 132 -18.47 2.13 4.17
C SER A 132 -17.96 2.76 5.47
N ARG A 133 -18.30 4.03 5.68
CA ARG A 133 -17.96 4.75 6.92
C ARG A 133 -18.40 3.97 8.16
N ASP A 134 -19.64 3.49 8.18
CA ASP A 134 -20.23 2.89 9.38
C ASP A 134 -19.62 1.51 9.67
N GLU A 135 -19.27 0.74 8.63
CA GLU A 135 -18.51 -0.50 8.76
C GLU A 135 -17.12 -0.25 9.32
N ILE A 136 -16.39 0.76 8.81
CA ILE A 136 -15.07 1.13 9.35
C ILE A 136 -15.18 1.56 10.81
N VAL A 137 -16.18 2.36 11.18
CA VAL A 137 -16.42 2.73 12.59
C VAL A 137 -16.64 1.48 13.43
N SER A 138 -17.53 0.58 13.00
CA SER A 138 -17.82 -0.66 13.73
C SER A 138 -16.57 -1.51 13.92
N ILE A 139 -15.76 -1.69 12.87
CA ILE A 139 -14.53 -2.50 12.94
C ILE A 139 -13.49 -1.84 13.86
N LEU A 140 -13.29 -0.53 13.74
CA LEU A 140 -12.35 0.19 14.61
C LEU A 140 -12.81 0.15 16.06
N THR A 141 -14.09 0.36 16.34
CA THR A 141 -14.63 0.32 17.70
C THR A 141 -14.53 -1.09 18.30
N ASP A 142 -14.82 -2.14 17.52
CA ASP A 142 -14.67 -3.53 17.97
C ASP A 142 -13.21 -3.84 18.34
N ARG A 143 -12.26 -3.53 17.45
CA ARG A 143 -10.82 -3.78 17.67
C ARG A 143 -10.21 -2.92 18.78
N LEU A 144 -10.67 -1.67 18.93
CA LEU A 144 -10.21 -0.78 19.99
C LEU A 144 -10.90 -1.04 21.33
N SER A 145 -12.02 -1.76 21.35
CA SER A 145 -12.69 -2.13 22.60
C SER A 145 -11.85 -3.10 23.44
N GLU A 146 -11.06 -3.96 22.78
CA GLU A 146 -10.09 -4.85 23.43
C GLU A 146 -8.92 -4.05 24.06
N CYS A 147 -8.57 -2.90 23.47
CA CYS A 147 -7.51 -2.00 23.90
C CYS A 147 -8.09 -0.75 24.58
N HIS A 148 -8.47 -0.89 25.86
CA HIS A 148 -9.07 0.16 26.71
C HIS A 148 -8.66 1.62 26.35
N ALA A 149 -9.60 2.31 25.69
CA ALA A 149 -9.85 3.76 25.69
C ALA A 149 -8.65 4.72 25.44
N VAL A 150 -7.82 4.44 24.44
CA VAL A 150 -6.77 5.40 24.03
C VAL A 150 -7.27 6.45 23.02
N ILE A 151 -8.39 6.23 22.31
CA ILE A 151 -8.84 7.12 21.22
C ILE A 151 -10.25 7.64 21.47
N HIS A 152 -10.46 8.96 21.28
CA HIS A 152 -11.77 9.58 21.44
C HIS A 152 -12.75 9.10 20.35
N PRO A 153 -14.03 8.79 20.67
CA PRO A 153 -14.99 8.28 19.68
C PRO A 153 -15.20 9.21 18.47
N GLN A 154 -15.18 10.53 18.68
CA GLN A 154 -15.26 11.50 17.57
C GLN A 154 -14.04 11.42 16.63
N ALA A 155 -12.86 11.08 17.16
CA ALA A 155 -11.65 10.90 16.35
C ALA A 155 -11.73 9.62 15.50
N ILE A 156 -12.34 8.55 16.02
CA ILE A 156 -12.64 7.33 15.26
C ILE A 156 -13.60 7.65 14.10
N GLN A 157 -14.70 8.37 14.37
CA GLN A 157 -15.64 8.77 13.33
C GLN A 157 -15.00 9.68 12.27
N PHE A 158 -14.12 10.58 12.68
CA PHE A 158 -13.38 11.45 11.78
C PHE A 158 -12.43 10.65 10.87
N CYS A 159 -11.66 9.71 11.44
CA CYS A 159 -10.79 8.80 10.71
C CYS A 159 -11.59 7.98 9.69
N ALA A 160 -12.65 7.30 10.13
CA ALA A 160 -13.47 6.46 9.29
C ALA A 160 -14.10 7.23 8.11
N ARG A 161 -14.61 8.44 8.34
CA ARG A 161 -15.19 9.28 7.28
C ARG A 161 -14.14 9.65 6.22
N LYS A 162 -12.92 9.98 6.65
CA LYS A 162 -11.83 10.32 5.73
C LYS A 162 -11.37 9.11 4.93
N ILE A 163 -11.23 7.95 5.56
CA ILE A 163 -10.77 6.74 4.87
C ILE A 163 -11.81 6.21 3.90
N ALA A 164 -13.08 6.16 4.28
CA ALA A 164 -14.17 5.77 3.39
C ALA A 164 -14.24 6.66 2.14
N ALA A 165 -14.00 7.96 2.28
CA ALA A 165 -14.01 8.90 1.16
C ALA A 165 -12.79 8.76 0.22
N CYS A 166 -11.64 8.32 0.73
CA CYS A 166 -10.40 8.25 -0.05
C CYS A 166 -10.13 6.87 -0.65
N THR A 167 -10.29 5.80 0.15
CA THR A 167 -9.83 4.44 -0.23
C THR A 167 -10.78 3.33 0.19
N GLY A 168 -11.49 3.48 1.31
CA GLY A 168 -12.30 2.41 1.91
C GLY A 168 -11.48 1.22 2.44
N ASP A 169 -10.15 1.35 2.59
CA ASP A 169 -9.28 0.29 3.11
C ASP A 169 -9.16 0.37 4.64
N VAL A 170 -9.66 -0.64 5.34
CA VAL A 170 -9.62 -0.73 6.80
C VAL A 170 -8.20 -0.89 7.36
N ARG A 171 -7.26 -1.45 6.57
CA ARG A 171 -5.85 -1.58 7.00
C ARG A 171 -5.24 -0.19 7.20
N LYS A 172 -5.48 0.72 6.24
CA LYS A 172 -5.04 2.12 6.35
C LYS A 172 -5.66 2.81 7.56
N ALA A 173 -6.93 2.55 7.85
CA ALA A 173 -7.59 3.13 9.04
C ALA A 173 -6.91 2.69 10.34
N LEU A 174 -6.61 1.39 10.48
CA LEU A 174 -5.89 0.84 11.64
C LEU A 174 -4.47 1.40 11.76
N ASP A 175 -3.74 1.52 10.65
CA ASP A 175 -2.39 2.08 10.63
C ASP A 175 -2.35 3.56 11.03
N ILE A 176 -3.39 4.32 10.69
CA ILE A 176 -3.52 5.73 11.09
C ILE A 176 -3.83 5.84 12.58
N CYS A 177 -4.74 5.00 13.09
CA CYS A 177 -5.02 4.92 14.52
C CYS A 177 -3.76 4.54 15.30
N ARG A 178 -3.00 3.54 14.85
CA ARG A 178 -1.72 3.13 15.45
C ARG A 178 -0.72 4.29 15.50
N ARG A 179 -0.46 4.95 14.37
CA ARG A 179 0.47 6.09 14.32
C ARG A 179 0.03 7.26 15.18
N ALA A 180 -1.28 7.52 15.27
CA ALA A 180 -1.79 8.58 16.14
C ALA A 180 -1.53 8.29 17.63
N VAL A 181 -1.56 7.01 18.04
CA VAL A 181 -1.13 6.59 19.38
C VAL A 181 0.37 6.82 19.56
N GLU A 182 1.20 6.41 18.59
CA GLU A 182 2.66 6.60 18.63
C GLU A 182 3.08 8.09 18.77
N VAL A 183 2.36 9.01 18.10
CA VAL A 183 2.58 10.48 18.22
C VAL A 183 2.26 10.99 19.64
N VAL A 184 1.21 10.46 20.26
CA VAL A 184 0.83 10.84 21.63
C VAL A 184 1.83 10.28 22.65
N GLU A 185 2.27 9.03 22.46
CA GLU A 185 3.28 8.40 23.31
C GLU A 185 4.62 9.14 23.24
N SER A 186 5.11 9.45 22.04
CA SER A 186 6.37 10.19 21.85
C SER A 186 6.34 11.59 22.47
N SER A 187 5.25 12.33 22.28
CA SER A 187 5.06 13.65 22.89
C SER A 187 5.05 13.60 24.43
N THR A 188 4.59 12.48 25.01
CA THR A 188 4.53 12.29 26.47
C THR A 188 5.88 11.92 27.05
N LYS A 189 6.64 11.08 26.35
CA LYS A 189 8.01 10.71 26.74
C LYS A 189 8.91 11.94 26.77
N THR A 190 8.81 12.82 25.77
CA THR A 190 9.57 14.08 25.73
C THR A 190 9.18 15.04 26.87
N GLN A 191 7.88 15.14 27.20
CA GLN A 191 7.43 15.99 28.31
C GLN A 191 7.86 15.45 29.69
N GLN A 192 7.95 14.13 29.88
CA GLN A 192 8.40 13.55 31.15
C GLN A 192 9.92 13.71 31.38
N VAL A 193 10.72 13.79 30.31
CA VAL A 193 12.17 14.03 30.40
C VAL A 193 12.51 15.48 30.72
N LEU A 194 11.62 16.43 30.40
CA LEU A 194 11.87 17.87 30.56
C LEU A 194 11.36 18.47 31.87
N VAL A 195 10.85 17.69 32.82
CA VAL A 195 10.51 18.19 34.17
C VAL A 195 11.76 18.13 35.05
N PRO A 196 12.36 19.25 35.49
CA PRO A 196 13.42 19.23 36.47
C PRO A 196 12.89 18.60 37.76
N ARG A 197 13.57 17.58 38.29
CA ARG A 197 13.28 17.09 39.65
C ARG A 197 13.54 18.25 40.62
N PRO A 198 12.56 18.68 41.43
CA PRO A 198 12.83 19.64 42.48
C PRO A 198 13.73 18.95 43.52
N GLU A 199 14.94 19.47 43.70
CA GLU A 199 15.78 19.12 44.81
C GLU A 199 15.15 19.70 46.08
N HIS A 200 14.83 18.83 47.04
CA HIS A 200 14.36 19.12 48.40
C HIS A 200 12.85 19.42 48.56
N GLY A 201 12.16 18.53 49.29
CA GLY A 201 10.81 18.76 49.83
C GLY A 201 9.99 17.49 49.94
N TYR A 202 9.97 16.91 51.14
CA TYR A 202 9.06 15.86 51.57
C TYR A 202 7.60 16.21 51.22
N ASN A 203 6.94 15.40 50.41
CA ASN A 203 5.48 15.36 50.34
C ASN A 203 5.01 13.92 50.13
N LEU A 204 4.36 13.41 51.16
CA LEU A 204 3.63 12.15 51.19
C LEU A 204 2.31 12.36 50.41
N GLY A 205 2.36 12.11 49.11
CA GLY A 205 1.19 12.09 48.24
C GLY A 205 1.44 11.07 47.14
N SER A 206 0.58 10.05 47.08
CA SER A 206 0.56 9.03 46.04
C SER A 206 0.78 9.64 44.64
N PRO A 207 1.58 8.99 43.76
CA PRO A 207 1.80 9.52 42.41
C PRO A 207 0.45 9.58 41.72
N LYS A 208 -0.08 10.80 41.51
CA LYS A 208 -1.26 11.01 40.66
C LYS A 208 -0.93 10.38 39.31
N LYS A 209 -1.57 9.26 38.98
CA LYS A 209 -1.51 8.65 37.64
C LYS A 209 -1.65 9.78 36.64
N ALA A 210 -0.61 10.02 35.84
CA ALA A 210 -0.70 10.99 34.76
C ALA A 210 -1.97 10.67 33.96
N PRO A 211 -2.80 11.66 33.60
CA PRO A 211 -4.04 11.39 32.88
C PRO A 211 -3.67 10.62 31.60
N LEU A 212 -4.35 9.49 31.37
CA LEU A 212 -4.22 8.72 30.13
C LEU A 212 -4.46 9.70 28.98
N LYS A 213 -3.40 10.02 28.22
CA LYS A 213 -3.52 10.97 27.13
C LYS A 213 -4.30 10.31 26.00
N VAL A 214 -5.53 10.77 25.83
CA VAL A 214 -6.45 10.31 24.80
C VAL A 214 -6.06 10.93 23.45
N VAL A 215 -6.10 10.12 22.39
CA VAL A 215 -5.93 10.56 21.01
C VAL A 215 -7.16 11.36 20.59
N ASN A 216 -6.94 12.64 20.33
CA ASN A 216 -7.93 13.59 19.83
C ASN A 216 -7.91 13.68 18.30
N MET A 217 -8.91 14.36 17.74
CA MET A 217 -9.00 14.57 16.29
C MET A 217 -7.77 15.29 15.69
N ALA A 218 -7.12 16.17 16.45
CA ALA A 218 -5.93 16.89 15.99
C ALA A 218 -4.77 15.94 15.65
N HIS A 219 -4.54 14.91 16.48
CA HIS A 219 -3.49 13.92 16.23
C HIS A 219 -3.80 13.09 14.98
N ILE A 220 -5.06 12.62 14.86
CA ILE A 220 -5.51 11.90 13.66
C ILE A 220 -5.40 12.79 12.41
N SER A 221 -5.75 14.07 12.51
CA SER A 221 -5.63 15.01 11.39
C SER A 221 -4.18 15.25 10.97
N SER A 222 -3.24 15.31 11.92
CA SER A 222 -1.81 15.41 11.63
C SER A 222 -1.34 14.18 10.85
N VAL A 223 -1.61 12.98 11.37
CA VAL A 223 -1.21 11.73 10.70
C VAL A 223 -1.88 11.58 9.34
N LEU A 224 -3.15 11.96 9.20
CA LEU A 224 -3.85 11.97 7.91
C LEU A 224 -3.21 12.94 6.92
N ALA A 225 -2.78 14.12 7.37
CA ALA A 225 -2.07 15.07 6.52
C ALA A 225 -0.71 14.52 6.08
N ASP A 226 0.00 13.80 6.92
CA ASP A 226 1.27 13.16 6.53
C ASP A 226 1.04 12.02 5.54
N VAL A 227 0.01 11.19 5.75
CA VAL A 227 -0.32 10.02 4.93
C VAL A 227 -0.86 10.38 3.55
N PHE A 228 -1.80 11.33 3.50
CA PHE A 228 -2.48 11.71 2.27
C PHE A 228 -1.90 12.99 1.64
N GLY A 229 -1.27 13.86 2.43
CA GLY A 229 -0.62 15.08 1.95
C GLY A 229 0.76 14.84 1.32
N SER A 230 1.39 13.68 1.57
CA SER A 230 2.62 13.30 0.86
C SER A 230 2.37 12.97 -0.62
N SER A 231 1.15 12.54 -0.99
CA SER A 231 0.79 12.24 -2.38
C SER A 231 0.07 13.39 -3.08
N ALA A 232 -0.51 14.34 -2.34
CA ALA A 232 -1.17 15.52 -2.89
C ALA A 232 -0.46 16.80 -2.40
N MET A 233 0.48 17.26 -3.21
CA MET A 233 1.17 18.56 -3.10
C MET A 233 2.09 18.74 -1.89
N GLY A 234 3.39 18.58 -2.14
CA GLY A 234 4.46 19.22 -1.37
C GLY A 234 4.24 20.73 -1.32
N SER A 235 3.44 21.21 -0.37
CA SER A 235 3.09 22.63 -0.24
C SER A 235 3.28 23.16 1.18
N LYS A 236 3.38 22.29 2.20
CA LYS A 236 3.77 22.72 3.55
C LYS A 236 5.28 22.72 3.79
N ASP A 237 6.02 21.78 3.20
CA ASP A 237 7.50 21.73 3.35
C ASP A 237 8.27 22.54 2.29
N LEU A 238 7.63 23.00 1.19
CA LEU A 238 8.31 23.88 0.23
C LEU A 238 8.69 25.25 0.82
N ASN A 239 7.89 25.73 1.77
CA ASN A 239 8.17 26.99 2.47
C ASN A 239 9.14 26.81 3.64
N ALA A 240 9.32 25.58 4.13
CA ALA A 240 10.35 25.23 5.10
C ALA A 240 11.69 24.97 4.36
N THR A 241 12.38 26.08 4.04
CA THR A 241 13.84 26.12 3.85
C THR A 241 14.40 25.42 2.60
N LEU A 242 13.82 25.64 1.42
CA LEU A 242 14.60 25.46 0.18
C LEU A 242 15.78 26.47 0.16
N PRO A 243 17.04 26.01 -0.03
CA PRO A 243 18.20 26.89 -0.23
C PRO A 243 17.94 27.91 -1.35
N LEU A 244 18.48 29.12 -1.20
CA LEU A 244 18.27 30.23 -2.15
C LEU A 244 18.52 29.82 -3.60
N GLN A 245 19.58 29.05 -3.85
CA GLN A 245 19.96 28.57 -5.18
C GLN A 245 18.89 27.65 -5.82
N GLN A 246 18.25 26.79 -5.02
CA GLN A 246 17.16 25.92 -5.50
C GLN A 246 15.90 26.73 -5.85
N LYS A 247 15.61 27.79 -5.08
CA LYS A 247 14.50 28.71 -5.38
C LYS A 247 14.75 29.50 -6.67
N LEU A 248 15.97 30.00 -6.86
CA LEU A 248 16.36 30.73 -8.08
C LEU A 248 16.25 29.84 -9.33
N LEU A 249 16.67 28.58 -9.23
CA LEU A 249 16.55 27.60 -10.32
C LEU A 249 15.08 27.29 -10.66
N LEU A 250 14.23 27.09 -9.65
CA LEU A 250 12.79 26.92 -9.85
C LEU A 250 12.15 28.16 -10.47
N CYS A 251 12.50 29.37 -10.02
CA CYS A 251 12.04 30.62 -10.62
C CYS A 251 12.44 30.73 -12.10
N ALA A 252 13.68 30.39 -12.45
CA ALA A 252 14.14 30.35 -13.85
C ALA A 252 13.28 29.41 -14.70
N LEU A 253 12.96 28.22 -14.15
CA LEU A 253 12.09 27.24 -14.81
C LEU A 253 10.65 27.76 -14.96
N VAL A 254 10.06 28.36 -13.92
CA VAL A 254 8.71 28.96 -13.98
C VAL A 254 8.65 30.06 -15.03
N VAL A 255 9.67 30.93 -15.09
CA VAL A 255 9.75 32.01 -16.09
C VAL A 255 9.80 31.41 -17.50
N LEU A 256 10.62 30.39 -17.73
CA LEU A 256 10.71 29.74 -19.04
C LEU A 256 9.43 29.03 -19.45
N LEU A 257 8.72 28.39 -18.52
CA LEU A 257 7.46 27.69 -18.79
C LEU A 257 6.30 28.67 -18.99
N LYS A 258 6.18 29.72 -18.17
CA LYS A 258 5.07 30.69 -18.25
C LYS A 258 5.25 31.73 -19.37
N VAL A 259 6.45 32.30 -19.49
CA VAL A 259 6.69 33.40 -20.44
C VAL A 259 6.87 32.87 -21.87
N ARG A 260 7.49 31.69 -22.05
CA ARG A 260 7.72 31.10 -23.38
C ARG A 260 6.74 29.99 -23.76
N LYS A 261 5.76 29.66 -22.91
CA LYS A 261 4.74 28.60 -23.11
C LYS A 261 5.32 27.25 -23.55
N LEU A 262 6.56 26.93 -23.14
CA LEU A 262 7.18 25.65 -23.44
C LEU A 262 6.65 24.59 -22.47
N ARG A 263 6.40 23.36 -22.94
CA ARG A 263 6.05 22.23 -22.06
C ARG A 263 7.28 21.58 -21.45
N ASP A 264 8.36 21.52 -22.24
CA ASP A 264 9.67 20.98 -21.85
C ASP A 264 10.74 22.05 -22.13
N VAL A 265 11.65 22.26 -21.17
CA VAL A 265 12.72 23.27 -21.28
C VAL A 265 14.05 22.55 -21.47
N PRO A 266 14.81 22.82 -22.54
CA PRO A 266 16.13 22.23 -22.70
C PRO A 266 17.07 22.75 -21.61
N LEU A 267 17.87 21.83 -21.04
CA LEU A 267 18.69 22.07 -19.86
C LEU A 267 19.71 23.21 -20.07
N GLY A 268 20.25 23.33 -21.28
CA GLY A 268 21.14 24.44 -21.65
C GLY A 268 20.48 25.82 -21.58
N LYS A 269 19.20 25.94 -22.00
CA LYS A 269 18.45 27.21 -21.89
C LYS A 269 18.08 27.51 -20.43
N LEU A 270 17.79 26.48 -19.64
CA LEU A 270 17.53 26.65 -18.21
C LEU A 270 18.78 27.16 -17.49
N GLN A 271 19.95 26.58 -17.79
CA GLN A 271 21.24 26.99 -17.25
C GLN A 271 21.56 28.44 -17.62
N GLU A 272 21.36 28.84 -18.89
CA GLU A 272 21.62 30.21 -19.33
C GLU A 272 20.76 31.24 -18.59
N VAL A 273 19.46 30.99 -18.44
CA VAL A 273 18.56 31.90 -17.72
C VAL A 273 18.88 31.93 -16.23
N TYR A 274 19.20 30.78 -15.64
CA TYR A 274 19.65 30.70 -14.26
C TYR A 274 20.92 31.54 -14.02
N MET A 275 21.93 31.40 -14.87
CA MET A 275 23.17 32.20 -14.76
C MET A 275 22.91 33.70 -14.91
N ARG A 276 22.03 34.12 -15.84
CA ARG A 276 21.63 35.53 -15.99
C ARG A 276 20.93 36.07 -14.73
N ILE A 277 20.08 35.26 -14.09
CA ILE A 277 19.41 35.62 -12.83
C ILE A 277 20.45 35.74 -11.70
N CYS A 278 21.37 34.78 -11.59
CA CYS A 278 22.45 34.83 -10.59
C CYS A 278 23.37 36.04 -10.76
N GLN A 279 23.73 36.38 -12.00
CA GLN A 279 24.53 37.59 -12.32
C GLN A 279 23.82 38.87 -11.89
N LYS A 280 22.50 38.98 -12.15
CA LYS A 280 21.71 40.15 -11.77
C LYS A 280 21.55 40.30 -10.24
N HIS A 281 21.61 39.19 -9.51
CA HIS A 281 21.47 39.13 -8.05
C HIS A 281 22.79 38.93 -7.30
N GLN A 282 23.96 39.13 -7.95
CA GLN A 282 25.30 39.02 -7.35
C GLN A 282 25.55 37.71 -6.57
N CYS A 283 25.09 36.58 -7.12
CA CYS A 283 25.30 35.26 -6.54
C CYS A 283 26.37 34.50 -7.34
N SER A 284 27.43 34.00 -6.67
CA SER A 284 28.43 33.11 -7.30
C SER A 284 27.79 31.77 -7.68
N THR A 285 28.08 31.25 -8.86
CA THR A 285 27.69 29.88 -9.20
C THR A 285 28.63 29.24 -10.22
N ASP A 286 29.11 28.04 -9.92
CA ASP A 286 29.91 27.22 -10.82
C ASP A 286 29.02 26.24 -11.62
N GLN A 287 29.49 25.83 -12.80
CA GLN A 287 28.75 24.94 -13.71
C GLN A 287 28.45 23.55 -13.11
N SER A 288 29.28 23.07 -12.18
CA SER A 288 29.09 21.84 -11.40
C SER A 288 27.90 21.93 -10.42
N ASP A 289 27.61 23.13 -9.92
CA ASP A 289 26.57 23.34 -8.92
C ASP A 289 25.19 23.18 -9.54
N PHE A 290 25.03 23.60 -10.80
CA PHE A 290 23.76 23.49 -11.52
C PHE A 290 23.30 22.04 -11.72
N GLN A 291 24.22 21.12 -12.05
CA GLN A 291 23.89 19.69 -12.21
C GLN A 291 23.52 19.06 -10.86
N SER A 292 24.24 19.43 -9.81
CA SER A 292 23.98 18.98 -8.44
C SER A 292 22.62 19.49 -7.92
N LEU A 293 22.30 20.77 -8.16
CA LEU A 293 21.02 21.38 -7.82
C LEU A 293 19.85 20.76 -8.58
N SER A 294 20.04 20.47 -9.88
CA SER A 294 19.01 19.82 -10.69
C SER A 294 18.73 18.40 -10.19
N THR A 295 19.77 17.65 -9.82
CA THR A 295 19.64 16.29 -9.25
C THR A 295 18.94 16.31 -7.89
N LEU A 296 19.22 17.31 -7.05
CA LEU A 296 18.55 17.50 -5.75
C LEU A 296 17.07 17.88 -5.89
N LEU A 297 16.71 18.66 -6.91
CA LEU A 297 15.31 18.99 -7.20
C LEU A 297 14.57 17.80 -7.82
N GLU A 298 15.27 16.96 -8.58
CA GLU A 298 14.75 15.70 -9.11
C GLU A 298 14.53 14.66 -8.01
N SER A 299 15.45 14.51 -7.07
CA SER A 299 15.27 13.60 -5.92
C SER A 299 14.13 14.01 -5.00
N ARG A 300 13.79 15.32 -4.97
CA ARG A 300 12.60 15.85 -4.28
C ARG A 300 11.32 15.76 -5.11
N GLY A 301 11.38 15.24 -6.34
CA GLY A 301 10.23 15.11 -7.23
C GLY A 301 9.64 16.44 -7.69
N LEU A 302 10.39 17.54 -7.65
CA LEU A 302 9.92 18.86 -8.09
C LEU A 302 10.14 19.08 -9.59
N ILE A 303 11.23 18.52 -10.12
CA ILE A 303 11.60 18.61 -11.54
C ILE A 303 11.84 17.18 -12.05
N ALA A 304 11.42 16.88 -13.26
CA ALA A 304 11.80 15.67 -13.97
C ALA A 304 12.82 16.02 -15.05
N VAL A 305 14.01 15.40 -15.02
CA VAL A 305 15.08 15.64 -16.00
C VAL A 305 15.19 14.44 -16.93
N LYS A 306 14.73 14.60 -18.17
CA LYS A 306 14.94 13.59 -19.22
C LYS A 306 16.34 13.75 -19.81
N LYS A 307 17.24 12.81 -19.55
CA LYS A 307 18.58 12.76 -20.15
C LYS A 307 18.52 12.09 -21.53
N HIS A 308 18.62 12.87 -22.62
CA HIS A 308 18.96 12.32 -23.95
C HIS A 308 20.47 12.46 -24.21
N LYS A 309 21.02 11.52 -25.00
CA LYS A 309 22.45 11.26 -25.25
C LYS A 309 23.38 12.46 -25.53
N ASN A 310 22.86 13.67 -25.81
CA ASN A 310 23.64 14.92 -25.84
C ASN A 310 22.79 16.20 -25.56
N SER A 311 21.56 16.08 -25.03
CA SER A 311 20.68 17.23 -24.76
C SER A 311 19.61 16.86 -23.73
N GLY A 312 19.81 17.25 -22.46
CA GLY A 312 18.79 17.02 -21.43
C GLY A 312 17.63 18.02 -21.53
N CYS A 313 16.41 17.61 -21.16
CA CYS A 313 15.26 18.50 -20.99
C CYS A 313 14.71 18.38 -19.57
N ALA A 314 14.36 19.52 -18.96
CA ALA A 314 13.76 19.62 -17.65
C ALA A 314 12.32 20.12 -17.77
N ARG A 315 11.42 19.55 -16.96
CA ARG A 315 10.05 20.02 -16.78
C ARG A 315 9.63 19.86 -15.33
N PHE A 316 8.57 20.53 -14.90
CA PHE A 316 7.96 20.18 -13.62
C PHE A 316 7.54 18.71 -13.65
N ALA A 317 7.80 18.00 -12.56
CA ALA A 317 7.24 16.67 -12.38
C ALA A 317 5.71 16.84 -12.40
N SER A 318 5.09 16.40 -13.49
CA SER A 318 3.64 16.41 -13.61
C SER A 318 3.12 15.45 -12.55
N GLY A 319 2.44 15.99 -11.54
CA GLY A 319 1.57 15.19 -10.70
C GLY A 319 0.55 14.50 -11.60
N GLY A 320 0.51 13.17 -11.51
CA GLY A 320 -0.68 12.42 -11.90
C GLY A 320 -1.80 12.72 -10.92
#